data_AF-A0A0R3QD69-F1
#
_entry.id   AF-A0A0R3QD69-F1
#
_cell.length_a   1.000
_cell.length_b   1.000
_cell.length_c   1.000
_cell.angle_alpha   90.00
_cell.angle_beta   90.00
_cell.angle_gamma   90.00
#
_symmetry.space_group_name_H-M   'P 1'
#
loop_
_entity.id
_entity.type
_entity.pdbx_description
1 polymer ?
#
loop_
_entity_poly.entity_id
_entity_poly.type
_entity_poly.pdbx_seq_one_letter_code
_entity_poly.pdbx_strand_id
1 'polypeptide(L)'
;MDKNGRKVVTIRSALTVINHLLDPILLILTCGSSKVPETSIIRVDPKKTLHVPLKFASASMAVKPDGWNCSKTHEVKWQEAKSAGERINKLLKFDIFDTCYWMCLSIKREHYPEYEMLSGHTISFSPPLSVLNLLPVDAEFRIFNTKYAVSASKQVQITSVAELQVNTAENISFEVVTDRFVSVREVTVTKSSLTQKAGDVDRLHLRMKDSKKRYLDMYCSLSIGSSGSVLLALWVSFAFINLISTVLVELQVPYWIVNKSGIPLIIKQEATNGIAAG
;
A
#
# COMPACT_ATOMS: atom_id res chain seq x y z
N MET A 1 15.49 17.90 -31.30
CA MET A 1 15.68 19.34 -31.58
C MET A 1 14.99 19.59 -32.90
N ASP A 2 13.85 20.27 -32.89
CA ASP A 2 13.10 20.52 -34.13
C ASP A 2 13.92 21.46 -35.01
N LYS A 3 13.91 21.23 -36.32
CA LYS A 3 14.79 21.90 -37.31
C LYS A 3 14.68 23.44 -37.36
N ASN A 4 13.71 24.03 -36.64
CA ASN A 4 13.43 25.47 -36.63
C ASN A 4 13.95 26.21 -35.37
N GLY A 5 14.73 25.56 -34.50
CA GLY A 5 15.33 26.21 -33.33
C GLY A 5 14.34 26.68 -32.25
N ARG A 6 13.05 26.31 -32.35
CA ARG A 6 12.01 26.66 -31.37
C ARG A 6 12.07 25.68 -30.20
N LYS A 7 12.13 26.22 -28.98
CA LYS A 7 12.02 25.44 -27.74
C LYS A 7 10.57 25.49 -27.26
N VAL A 8 9.88 24.35 -27.30
CA VAL A 8 8.55 24.23 -26.71
C VAL A 8 8.72 24.17 -25.18
N VAL A 9 8.07 25.10 -24.48
CA VAL A 9 8.07 25.16 -23.01
C VAL A 9 6.65 24.85 -22.54
N THR A 10 6.51 23.80 -21.74
CA THR A 10 5.22 23.43 -21.13
C THR A 10 5.15 23.97 -19.71
N ILE A 11 4.18 24.84 -19.46
CA ILE A 11 3.90 25.36 -18.12
C ILE A 11 2.90 24.42 -17.44
N ARG A 12 3.21 23.97 -16.22
CA ARG A 12 2.36 23.10 -15.40
C ARG A 12 2.19 23.67 -14.01
N SER A 13 1.08 23.35 -13.36
CA SER A 13 0.88 23.68 -11.95
C SER A 13 1.88 22.92 -11.09
N ALA A 14 2.31 23.56 -10.00
CA ALA A 14 3.06 22.91 -8.94
C ALA A 14 2.18 22.01 -8.06
N LEU A 15 0.84 22.09 -8.21
CA LEU A 15 -0.12 21.22 -7.53
C LEU A 15 -0.28 19.94 -8.33
N THR A 16 0.23 18.85 -7.75
CA THR A 16 0.27 17.54 -8.40
C THR A 16 -0.59 16.55 -7.63
N VAL A 17 -1.44 15.83 -8.34
CA VAL A 17 -2.30 14.77 -7.79
C VAL A 17 -1.85 13.43 -8.37
N ILE A 18 -1.61 12.45 -7.51
CA ILE A 18 -1.15 11.11 -7.89
C ILE A 18 -2.14 10.09 -7.38
N ASN A 19 -2.64 9.23 -8.28
CA ASN A 19 -3.52 8.13 -7.90
C ASN A 19 -2.73 6.81 -7.87
N HIS A 20 -2.42 6.27 -6.70
CA HIS A 20 -1.79 4.94 -6.53
C HIS A 20 -2.80 3.81 -6.32
N LEU A 21 -4.11 4.11 -6.30
CA LEU A 21 -5.19 3.13 -6.18
C LEU A 21 -5.35 2.34 -7.49
N LEU A 22 -6.02 1.18 -7.40
CA LEU A 22 -6.50 0.43 -8.56
C LEU A 22 -7.76 1.05 -9.18
N ASP A 23 -8.48 1.85 -8.41
CA ASP A 23 -9.69 2.52 -8.85
C ASP A 23 -9.41 3.96 -9.31
N PRO A 24 -10.08 4.43 -10.37
CA PRO A 24 -10.09 5.85 -10.73
C PRO A 24 -10.69 6.71 -9.60
N ILE A 25 -10.25 7.97 -9.52
CA ILE A 25 -10.81 8.96 -8.59
C ILE A 25 -11.38 10.16 -9.36
N LEU A 26 -12.45 10.76 -8.85
CA LEU A 26 -12.99 12.02 -9.31
C LEU A 26 -12.50 13.15 -8.41
N LEU A 27 -11.80 14.10 -9.01
CA LEU A 27 -11.35 15.33 -8.40
C LEU A 27 -12.33 16.45 -8.76
N ILE A 28 -12.99 17.02 -7.76
CA ILE A 28 -13.88 18.17 -7.92
C ILE A 28 -13.09 19.41 -7.51
N LEU A 29 -12.85 20.30 -8.47
CA LEU A 29 -12.12 21.55 -8.29
C LEU A 29 -13.10 22.70 -8.39
N THR A 30 -13.12 23.58 -7.38
CA THR A 30 -14.00 24.74 -7.36
C THR A 30 -13.18 26.01 -7.14
N CYS A 31 -13.29 26.97 -8.06
CA CYS A 31 -12.59 28.25 -8.00
C CYS A 31 -13.56 29.40 -8.33
N GLY A 32 -13.31 30.59 -7.79
CA GLY A 32 -14.11 31.79 -8.05
C GLY A 32 -14.72 32.41 -6.79
N SER A 33 -15.23 33.63 -6.94
CA SER A 33 -15.92 34.34 -5.85
C SER A 33 -17.31 33.76 -5.59
N SER A 34 -17.85 33.98 -4.38
CA SER A 34 -19.10 33.36 -3.89
C SER A 34 -20.34 33.55 -4.77
N LYS A 35 -20.30 34.46 -5.75
CA LYS A 35 -21.44 34.79 -6.62
C LYS A 35 -21.61 33.83 -7.81
N VAL A 36 -20.51 33.28 -8.36
CA VAL A 36 -20.53 32.26 -9.42
C VAL A 36 -19.28 31.37 -9.30
N PRO A 37 -19.33 30.25 -8.59
CA PRO A 37 -18.22 29.31 -8.53
C PRO A 37 -18.07 28.54 -9.84
N GLU A 38 -16.87 28.51 -10.41
CA GLU A 38 -16.51 27.62 -11.52
C GLU A 38 -16.08 26.27 -10.95
N THR A 39 -16.82 25.21 -11.27
CA THR A 39 -16.55 23.84 -10.83
C THR A 39 -16.11 22.99 -12.02
N SER A 40 -15.04 22.22 -11.85
CA SER A 40 -14.58 21.23 -12.82
C SER A 40 -14.40 19.87 -12.15
N ILE A 41 -14.93 18.82 -12.78
CA ILE A 41 -14.73 17.44 -12.34
C ILE A 41 -13.71 16.80 -13.27
N ILE A 42 -12.60 16.32 -12.71
CA ILE A 42 -11.52 15.68 -13.45
C ILE A 42 -11.35 14.26 -12.94
N ARG A 43 -11.41 13.29 -13.85
CA ARG A 43 -11.10 11.90 -13.54
C ARG A 43 -9.59 11.68 -13.58
N VAL A 44 -9.04 11.06 -12.53
CA VAL A 44 -7.64 10.64 -12.46
C VAL A 44 -7.59 9.11 -12.43
N ASP A 45 -7.15 8.53 -13.55
CA ASP A 45 -7.09 7.08 -13.70
C ASP A 45 -6.02 6.44 -12.79
N PRO A 46 -6.11 5.12 -12.55
CA PRO A 46 -5.16 4.37 -11.73
C PRO A 46 -3.71 4.56 -12.19
N LYS A 47 -2.80 4.74 -11.22
CA LYS A 47 -1.35 4.93 -11.43
C LYS A 47 -1.00 6.14 -12.31
N LYS A 48 -1.92 7.09 -12.46
CA LYS A 48 -1.67 8.34 -13.20
C LYS A 48 -1.36 9.51 -12.28
N THR A 49 -0.64 10.45 -12.85
CA THR A 49 -0.32 11.75 -12.25
C THR A 49 -1.04 12.84 -13.04
N LEU A 50 -1.83 13.64 -12.33
CA LEU A 50 -2.48 14.83 -12.84
C LEU A 50 -1.74 16.07 -12.31
N HIS A 51 -1.30 16.93 -13.22
CA HIS A 51 -0.97 18.31 -12.84
C HIS A 51 -2.25 19.14 -12.93
N VAL A 52 -2.64 19.77 -11.83
CA VAL A 52 -3.90 20.52 -11.78
C VAL A 52 -3.87 21.64 -12.82
N PRO A 53 -4.94 21.85 -13.61
CA PRO A 53 -4.98 22.95 -14.57
C PRO A 53 -4.71 24.30 -13.92
N LEU A 54 -3.94 25.17 -14.57
CA LEU A 54 -3.47 26.44 -13.98
C LEU A 54 -4.62 27.32 -13.47
N LYS A 55 -5.78 27.31 -14.15
CA LYS A 55 -6.98 28.03 -13.71
C LYS A 55 -7.55 27.58 -12.35
N PHE A 56 -7.18 26.38 -11.90
CA PHE A 56 -7.60 25.79 -10.63
C PHE A 56 -6.42 25.61 -9.65
N ALA A 57 -5.29 26.29 -9.87
CA ALA A 57 -4.11 26.15 -9.02
C ALA A 57 -4.36 26.54 -7.54
N SER A 58 -5.32 27.44 -7.30
CA SER A 58 -5.77 27.89 -5.97
C SER A 58 -7.17 27.39 -5.59
N ALA A 59 -7.73 26.43 -6.34
CA ALA A 59 -9.09 25.94 -6.13
C ALA A 59 -9.24 25.17 -4.81
N SER A 60 -10.45 25.21 -4.24
CA SER A 60 -10.84 24.20 -3.27
C SER A 60 -11.00 22.85 -3.99
N MET A 61 -10.68 21.78 -3.27
CA MET A 61 -10.57 20.45 -3.84
C MET A 61 -11.40 19.48 -3.01
N ALA A 62 -12.21 18.68 -3.68
CA ALA A 62 -12.86 17.53 -3.08
C ALA A 62 -12.60 16.29 -3.92
N VAL A 63 -12.68 15.13 -3.30
CA VAL A 63 -12.38 13.84 -3.93
C VAL A 63 -13.45 12.81 -3.59
N LYS A 64 -13.74 11.93 -4.56
CA LYS A 64 -14.46 10.68 -4.34
C LYS A 64 -13.95 9.60 -5.29
N PRO A 65 -14.03 8.30 -4.92
CA PRO A 65 -13.75 7.23 -5.86
C PRO A 65 -14.74 7.28 -7.04
N ASP A 66 -14.26 6.97 -8.23
CA ASP A 66 -15.08 6.89 -9.45
C ASP A 66 -15.57 5.46 -9.66
N GLY A 67 -16.78 5.30 -10.21
CA GLY A 67 -17.42 3.98 -10.36
C GLY A 67 -18.02 3.38 -9.09
N TRP A 68 -17.89 4.07 -7.95
CA TRP A 68 -18.51 3.69 -6.69
C TRP A 68 -19.69 4.62 -6.39
N ASN A 69 -20.82 4.06 -5.92
CA ASN A 69 -22.06 4.80 -5.61
C ASN A 69 -21.96 5.59 -4.29
N CYS A 70 -20.90 6.37 -4.14
CA CYS A 70 -20.67 7.25 -2.99
C CYS A 70 -21.41 8.56 -3.18
N SER A 71 -22.33 8.89 -2.26
CA SER A 71 -23.03 10.18 -2.24
C SER A 71 -22.17 11.31 -1.67
N LYS A 72 -21.23 10.99 -0.78
CA LYS A 72 -20.37 11.97 -0.09
C LYS A 72 -19.03 12.15 -0.79
N THR A 73 -18.56 13.39 -0.83
CA THR A 73 -17.20 13.78 -1.24
C THR A 73 -16.39 14.19 -0.02
N HIS A 74 -15.09 13.91 -0.02
CA HIS A 74 -14.18 14.39 1.03
C HIS A 74 -13.43 15.62 0.57
N GLU A 75 -13.39 16.66 1.41
CA GLU A 75 -12.59 17.86 1.14
C GLU A 75 -11.09 17.56 1.34
N VAL A 76 -10.29 17.99 0.36
CA VAL A 76 -8.84 17.89 0.36
C VAL A 76 -8.27 19.27 0.68
N LYS A 77 -8.08 19.53 1.98
CA LYS A 77 -7.50 20.78 2.50
C LYS A 77 -5.99 20.79 2.34
N TRP A 78 -5.53 20.87 1.10
CA TRP A 78 -4.10 20.76 0.77
C TRP A 78 -3.25 21.91 1.35
N GLN A 79 -3.86 23.06 1.65
CA GLN A 79 -3.22 24.22 2.28
C GLN A 79 -2.89 24.01 3.77
N GLU A 80 -3.32 22.90 4.38
CA GLU A 80 -2.96 22.59 5.77
C GLU A 80 -1.45 22.34 5.92
N ALA A 81 -0.77 21.82 4.89
CA ALA A 81 0.68 21.59 4.91
C ALA A 81 1.39 22.88 4.51
N LYS A 82 1.96 23.60 5.47
CA LYS A 82 2.54 24.94 5.26
C LYS A 82 4.05 24.90 5.07
N SER A 83 4.73 24.03 5.82
CA SER A 83 6.19 24.01 5.89
C SER A 83 6.78 23.14 4.78
N ALA A 84 7.88 23.58 4.15
CA ALA A 84 8.56 22.76 3.13
C ALA A 84 8.94 21.38 3.69
N GLY A 85 8.59 20.32 2.96
CA GLY A 85 8.81 18.93 3.39
C GLY A 85 7.77 18.37 4.36
N GLU A 86 6.87 19.22 4.89
CA GLU A 86 5.77 18.77 5.75
C GLU A 86 4.86 17.80 5.01
N ARG A 87 4.42 16.77 5.74
CA ARG A 87 3.50 15.77 5.22
C ARG A 87 2.35 15.56 6.19
N ILE A 88 1.13 15.68 5.67
CA ILE A 88 -0.12 15.43 6.40
C ILE A 88 -0.78 14.20 5.77
N ASN A 89 -1.06 13.21 6.60
CA ASN A 89 -1.76 11.99 6.19
C ASN A 89 -3.15 11.94 6.81
N LYS A 90 -4.15 11.54 6.02
CA LYS A 90 -5.54 11.37 6.45
C LYS A 90 -6.11 10.09 5.87
N LEU A 91 -6.89 9.36 6.65
CA LEU A 91 -7.67 8.23 6.15
C LEU A 91 -9.08 8.73 5.78
N LEU A 92 -9.49 8.50 4.54
CA LEU A 92 -10.79 8.90 4.03
C LEU A 92 -11.72 7.69 3.95
N LYS A 93 -12.94 7.84 4.49
CA LYS A 93 -13.97 6.78 4.55
C LYS A 93 -15.16 7.17 3.69
N PHE A 94 -15.49 6.39 2.69
CA PHE A 94 -16.69 6.56 1.88
C PHE A 94 -17.68 5.45 2.23
N ASP A 95 -18.85 5.83 2.74
CA ASP A 95 -19.93 4.88 3.02
C ASP A 95 -20.63 4.49 1.71
N ILE A 96 -20.75 3.19 1.44
CA ILE A 96 -21.31 2.61 0.21
C ILE A 96 -22.29 1.50 0.58
N PHE A 97 -23.56 1.87 0.77
CA PHE A 97 -24.59 0.95 1.25
C PHE A 97 -24.10 0.16 2.49
N ASP A 98 -23.88 -1.15 2.36
CA ASP A 98 -23.45 -2.05 3.42
C ASP A 98 -21.92 -2.21 3.53
N THR A 99 -21.17 -1.49 2.70
CA THR A 99 -19.70 -1.56 2.62
C THR A 99 -19.08 -0.17 2.75
N CYS A 100 -17.77 -0.12 2.99
CA CYS A 100 -17.03 1.12 3.08
C CYS A 100 -15.83 1.06 2.12
N TYR A 101 -15.60 2.14 1.41
CA TYR A 101 -14.40 2.34 0.61
C TYR A 101 -13.45 3.27 1.35
N TRP A 102 -12.20 2.85 1.47
CA TRP A 102 -11.17 3.51 2.24
C TRP A 102 -10.00 3.86 1.34
N MET A 103 -9.45 5.05 1.54
CA MET A 103 -8.20 5.46 0.88
C MET A 103 -7.38 6.38 1.78
N CYS A 104 -6.06 6.24 1.71
CA CYS A 104 -5.13 7.12 2.38
C CYS A 104 -4.84 8.34 1.50
N LEU A 105 -5.08 9.53 2.04
CA LEU A 105 -4.69 10.81 1.49
C LEU A 105 -3.37 11.22 2.13
N SER A 106 -2.36 11.52 1.31
CA SER A 106 -1.13 12.18 1.75
C SER A 106 -0.98 13.51 1.04
N ILE A 107 -0.79 14.57 1.80
CA ILE A 107 -0.50 15.92 1.32
C ILE A 107 0.92 16.22 1.73
N LYS A 108 1.81 16.40 0.75
CA LYS A 108 3.20 16.77 0.96
C LYS A 108 3.44 18.17 0.41
N ARG A 109 3.93 19.08 1.24
CA ARG A 109 4.46 20.37 0.78
C ARG A 109 5.84 20.15 0.17
N GLU A 110 5.98 20.43 -1.11
CA GLU A 110 7.27 20.36 -1.79
C GLU A 110 8.15 21.55 -1.42
N HIS A 111 9.47 21.41 -1.56
CA HIS A 111 10.42 22.49 -1.28
C HIS A 111 10.33 23.64 -2.27
N TYR A 112 9.70 23.41 -3.42
CA TYR A 112 9.48 24.41 -4.45
C TYR A 112 8.01 24.42 -4.87
N PRO A 113 7.42 25.61 -5.13
CA PRO A 113 7.96 26.94 -4.87
C PRO A 113 8.11 27.26 -3.37
N GLU A 114 9.06 28.12 -3.01
CA GLU A 114 9.40 28.44 -1.61
C GLU A 114 8.35 29.31 -0.90
N TYR A 115 7.56 30.09 -1.64
CA TYR A 115 6.51 30.93 -1.04
C TYR A 115 5.34 30.08 -0.52
N GLU A 116 5.01 30.21 0.76
CA GLU A 116 3.94 29.45 1.44
C GLU A 116 2.56 29.57 0.78
N MET A 117 2.27 30.71 0.15
CA MET A 117 0.98 30.96 -0.52
C MET A 117 0.85 30.26 -1.88
N LEU A 118 1.93 29.68 -2.40
CA LEU A 118 1.92 29.02 -3.71
C LEU A 118 1.59 27.53 -3.59
N SER A 119 0.96 27.00 -4.63
CA SER A 119 0.43 25.63 -4.70
C SER A 119 1.52 24.57 -4.92
N GLY A 120 2.59 24.58 -4.14
CA GLY A 120 3.70 23.62 -4.21
C GLY A 120 3.44 22.32 -3.45
N HIS A 121 2.45 21.54 -3.87
CA HIS A 121 2.02 20.36 -3.11
C HIS A 121 1.89 19.14 -4.00
N THR A 122 2.31 18.00 -3.45
CA THR A 122 2.02 16.68 -4.00
C THR A 122 0.95 16.02 -3.14
N ILE A 123 -0.20 15.75 -3.74
CA ILE A 123 -1.32 15.05 -3.14
C ILE A 123 -1.32 13.63 -3.71
N SER A 124 -1.25 12.62 -2.87
CA SER A 124 -1.26 11.23 -3.31
C SER A 124 -2.37 10.44 -2.61
N PHE A 125 -3.06 9.61 -3.38
CA PHE A 125 -4.06 8.66 -2.90
C PHE A 125 -3.53 7.24 -2.99
N SER A 126 -3.58 6.50 -1.90
CA SER A 126 -3.03 5.14 -1.80
C SER A 126 -4.03 4.21 -1.12
N PRO A 127 -3.98 2.89 -1.40
CA PRO A 127 -4.80 1.95 -0.65
C PRO A 127 -4.39 1.95 0.83
N PRO A 128 -5.32 1.77 1.76
CA PRO A 128 -4.99 1.74 3.17
C PRO A 128 -4.22 0.48 3.56
N LEU A 129 -4.56 -0.67 2.97
CA LEU A 129 -3.86 -1.94 3.17
C LEU A 129 -3.50 -2.56 1.82
N SER A 130 -2.29 -3.10 1.73
CA SER A 130 -1.83 -3.89 0.60
C SER A 130 -1.22 -5.18 1.11
N VAL A 131 -1.45 -6.26 0.37
CA VAL A 131 -0.89 -7.57 0.67
C VAL A 131 -0.07 -8.03 -0.53
N LEU A 132 1.20 -8.34 -0.30
CA LEU A 132 2.14 -8.86 -1.29
C LEU A 132 2.49 -10.30 -0.95
N ASN A 133 2.14 -11.22 -1.84
CA ASN A 133 2.49 -12.62 -1.73
C ASN A 133 3.84 -12.86 -2.43
N LEU A 134 4.93 -13.06 -1.68
CA LEU A 134 6.24 -13.45 -2.24
C LEU A 134 6.43 -14.97 -2.26
N LEU A 135 5.36 -15.75 -2.07
CA LEU A 135 5.40 -17.20 -2.24
C LEU A 135 5.30 -17.57 -3.72
N PRO A 136 5.83 -18.75 -4.10
CA PRO A 136 5.69 -19.33 -5.43
C PRO A 136 4.33 -20.00 -5.65
N VAL A 137 3.47 -19.98 -4.63
CA VAL A 137 2.12 -20.52 -4.65
C VAL A 137 1.10 -19.44 -4.33
N ASP A 138 -0.12 -19.64 -4.79
CA ASP A 138 -1.23 -18.76 -4.47
C ASP A 138 -1.57 -18.87 -2.97
N ALA A 139 -1.94 -17.74 -2.38
CA ALA A 139 -2.29 -17.63 -0.97
C ALA A 139 -3.62 -16.89 -0.81
N GLU A 140 -4.48 -17.39 0.06
CA GLU A 140 -5.69 -16.73 0.52
C GLU A 140 -5.39 -16.05 1.86
N PHE A 141 -5.51 -14.72 1.89
CA PHE A 141 -5.46 -13.94 3.13
C PHE A 141 -6.86 -13.76 3.66
N ARG A 142 -7.09 -14.12 4.92
CA ARG A 142 -8.36 -13.90 5.62
C ARG A 142 -8.16 -12.73 6.56
N ILE A 143 -8.70 -11.58 6.19
CA ILE A 143 -8.53 -10.32 6.91
C ILE A 143 -9.93 -9.77 7.19
N PHE A 144 -10.25 -9.49 8.46
CA PHE A 144 -11.58 -8.99 8.89
C PHE A 144 -12.74 -9.80 8.27
N ASN A 145 -12.68 -11.13 8.41
CA ASN A 145 -13.67 -12.08 7.87
C ASN A 145 -13.88 -12.03 6.34
N THR A 146 -13.00 -11.34 5.60
CA THR A 146 -13.01 -11.26 4.14
C THR A 146 -11.82 -12.03 3.59
N LYS A 147 -12.03 -12.74 2.48
CA LYS A 147 -11.02 -13.58 1.82
C LYS A 147 -10.44 -12.86 0.62
N TYR A 148 -9.11 -12.79 0.56
CA TYR A 148 -8.35 -12.19 -0.53
C TYR A 148 -7.43 -13.23 -1.14
N ALA A 149 -7.77 -13.71 -2.34
CA ALA A 149 -6.89 -14.55 -3.12
C ALA A 149 -5.77 -13.69 -3.73
N VAL A 150 -4.52 -14.03 -3.42
CA VAL A 150 -3.32 -13.34 -3.90
C VAL A 150 -2.44 -14.36 -4.60
N SER A 151 -2.35 -14.26 -5.93
CA SER A 151 -1.51 -15.16 -6.71
C SER A 151 -0.03 -15.06 -6.34
N ALA A 152 0.72 -16.11 -6.66
CA ALA A 152 2.16 -16.15 -6.48
C ALA A 152 2.87 -14.90 -7.04
N SER A 153 3.75 -14.28 -6.24
CA SER A 153 4.49 -13.07 -6.60
C SER A 153 3.62 -11.85 -7.00
N LYS A 154 2.35 -11.80 -6.55
CA LYS A 154 1.44 -10.67 -6.83
C LYS A 154 1.08 -9.90 -5.56
N GLN A 155 0.63 -8.66 -5.79
CA GLN A 155 0.11 -7.77 -4.77
C GLN A 155 -1.38 -7.51 -5.02
N VAL A 156 -2.16 -7.49 -3.94
CA VAL A 156 -3.55 -7.03 -3.93
C VAL A 156 -3.64 -5.76 -3.07
N GLN A 157 -4.36 -4.77 -3.57
CA GLN A 157 -4.71 -3.56 -2.82
C GLN A 157 -6.10 -3.74 -2.22
N ILE A 158 -6.24 -3.46 -0.93
CA ILE A 158 -7.48 -3.64 -0.19
C ILE A 158 -8.03 -2.25 0.14
N THR A 159 -9.10 -1.86 -0.55
CA THR A 159 -9.79 -0.57 -0.38
C THR A 159 -11.20 -0.72 0.19
N SER A 160 -11.83 -1.89 0.03
CA SER A 160 -13.24 -2.11 0.38
C SER A 160 -13.43 -3.16 1.48
N VAL A 161 -13.44 -2.74 2.75
CA VAL A 161 -13.86 -3.61 3.88
C VAL A 161 -14.65 -2.80 4.88
N ALA A 162 -15.80 -3.34 5.32
CA ALA A 162 -16.71 -2.68 6.26
C ALA A 162 -16.01 -2.30 7.58
N GLU A 163 -15.12 -3.17 8.05
CA GLU A 163 -14.39 -3.02 9.31
C GLU A 163 -12.95 -2.54 9.12
N LEU A 164 -12.57 -2.06 7.93
CA LEU A 164 -11.20 -1.62 7.69
C LEU A 164 -10.87 -0.35 8.47
N GLN A 165 -10.37 -0.49 9.69
CA GLN A 165 -9.78 0.60 10.44
C GLN A 165 -8.25 0.51 10.35
N VAL A 166 -7.68 0.82 9.17
CA VAL A 166 -6.20 0.86 9.01
C VAL A 166 -5.59 2.11 9.64
N ASN A 167 -6.39 3.01 10.21
CA ASN A 167 -5.82 4.05 11.04
C ASN A 167 -5.09 3.38 12.22
N THR A 168 -4.06 4.03 12.74
CA THR A 168 -3.19 3.59 13.85
C THR A 168 -3.95 3.30 15.17
N ALA A 169 -5.28 3.35 15.16
CA ALA A 169 -6.17 3.19 16.28
C ALA A 169 -6.51 1.73 16.61
N GLU A 170 -6.38 0.77 15.68
CA GLU A 170 -6.80 -0.63 15.90
C GLU A 170 -5.79 -1.67 15.39
N ASN A 171 -5.91 -2.90 15.88
CA ASN A 171 -5.04 -4.00 15.48
C ASN A 171 -5.55 -4.63 14.18
N ILE A 172 -4.64 -5.08 13.31
CA ILE A 172 -5.00 -5.82 12.10
C ILE A 172 -4.75 -7.30 12.38
N SER A 173 -5.82 -8.11 12.40
CA SER A 173 -5.69 -9.56 12.54
C SER A 173 -5.93 -10.26 11.20
N PHE A 174 -5.10 -11.26 10.91
CA PHE A 174 -5.21 -12.02 9.68
C PHE A 174 -4.75 -13.47 9.80
N GLU A 175 -5.28 -14.31 8.92
CA GLU A 175 -4.81 -15.67 8.68
C GLU A 175 -4.38 -15.84 7.23
N VAL A 176 -3.49 -16.80 6.99
CA VAL A 176 -3.03 -17.16 5.66
C VAL A 176 -3.37 -18.62 5.40
N VAL A 177 -3.85 -18.90 4.20
CA VAL A 177 -4.13 -20.25 3.72
C VAL A 177 -3.53 -20.42 2.34
N THR A 178 -2.83 -21.52 2.11
CA THR A 178 -2.40 -21.96 0.77
C THR A 178 -3.12 -23.25 0.41
N ASP A 179 -2.81 -23.82 -0.75
CA ASP A 179 -3.32 -25.13 -1.19
C ASP A 179 -3.01 -26.27 -0.20
N ARG A 180 -1.90 -26.16 0.55
CA ARG A 180 -1.39 -27.21 1.43
C ARG A 180 -1.28 -26.83 2.89
N PHE A 181 -1.11 -25.54 3.19
CA PHE A 181 -0.81 -25.06 4.53
C PHE A 181 -1.88 -24.09 5.02
N VAL A 182 -2.19 -24.16 6.32
CA VAL A 182 -3.12 -23.25 7.00
C VAL A 182 -2.40 -22.65 8.21
N SER A 183 -2.57 -21.35 8.46
CA SER A 183 -2.10 -20.71 9.70
C SER A 183 -2.53 -21.50 10.93
N VAL A 184 -1.60 -21.73 11.86
CA VAL A 184 -1.89 -22.42 13.12
C VAL A 184 -2.72 -21.54 14.06
N ARG A 185 -2.51 -20.22 13.97
CA ARG A 185 -3.20 -19.19 14.74
C ARG A 185 -3.34 -17.94 13.90
N GLU A 186 -4.31 -17.12 14.26
CA GLU A 186 -4.44 -15.76 13.76
C GLU A 186 -3.22 -14.92 14.18
N VAL A 187 -2.77 -14.06 13.27
CA VAL A 187 -1.61 -13.18 13.45
C VAL A 187 -2.12 -11.76 13.57
N THR A 188 -1.73 -11.08 14.64
CA THR A 188 -2.19 -9.74 14.94
C THR A 188 -1.04 -8.75 14.81
N VAL A 189 -1.21 -7.77 13.92
CA VAL A 189 -0.39 -6.58 13.85
C VAL A 189 -0.86 -5.62 14.93
N THR A 190 0.00 -5.37 15.91
CA THR A 190 -0.35 -4.50 17.04
C THR A 190 -0.24 -3.03 16.65
N LYS A 191 -0.97 -2.18 17.38
CA LYS A 191 -0.88 -0.71 17.21
C LYS A 191 0.55 -0.19 17.30
N SER A 192 1.37 -0.73 18.20
CA SER A 192 2.78 -0.32 18.34
C SER A 192 3.59 -0.56 17.06
N SER A 193 3.32 -1.66 16.36
CA SER A 193 3.95 -1.94 15.06
C SER A 193 3.41 -1.01 13.96
N LEU A 194 2.15 -0.57 14.05
CA LEU A 194 1.53 0.40 13.14
C LEU A 194 1.92 1.86 13.42
N THR A 195 2.51 2.17 14.58
CA THR A 195 3.03 3.52 14.93
C THR A 195 4.50 3.74 14.56
N GLN A 196 5.18 2.73 13.99
CA GLN A 196 6.59 2.86 13.63
C GLN A 196 6.80 3.94 12.56
N LYS A 197 8.01 4.51 12.51
CA LYS A 197 8.34 5.55 11.52
C LYS A 197 8.19 4.97 10.11
N ALA A 198 7.66 5.77 9.19
CA ALA A 198 7.54 5.38 7.79
C ALA A 198 8.91 4.92 7.24
N GLY A 199 8.95 3.72 6.67
CA GLY A 199 10.17 3.07 6.17
C GLY A 199 10.81 2.04 7.12
N ASP A 200 10.35 1.94 8.37
CA ASP A 200 10.74 0.84 9.26
C ASP A 200 10.01 -0.46 8.84
N VAL A 201 10.66 -1.60 9.05
CA VAL A 201 10.13 -2.92 8.64
C VAL A 201 10.07 -3.85 9.84
N ASP A 202 8.86 -4.05 10.37
CA ASP A 202 8.62 -5.03 11.42
C ASP A 202 8.45 -6.44 10.81
N ARG A 203 8.84 -7.47 11.57
CA ARG A 203 8.80 -8.87 11.13
C ARG A 203 7.88 -9.66 12.02
N LEU A 204 6.78 -10.14 11.45
CA LEU A 204 5.83 -11.02 12.11
C LEU A 204 6.18 -12.46 11.78
N HIS A 205 6.25 -13.31 12.81
CA HIS A 205 6.47 -14.73 12.63
C HIS A 205 5.12 -15.47 12.56
N LEU A 206 4.95 -16.26 11.51
CA LEU A 206 3.78 -17.09 11.26
C LEU A 206 4.20 -18.55 11.27
N ARG A 207 3.36 -19.41 11.86
CA ARG A 207 3.52 -20.85 11.75
C ARG A 207 2.31 -21.41 11.05
N MET A 208 2.54 -22.19 10.00
CA MET A 208 1.50 -22.88 9.25
C MET A 208 1.61 -24.39 9.45
N LYS A 209 0.51 -25.11 9.24
CA LYS A 209 0.45 -26.58 9.32
C LYS A 209 -0.23 -27.16 8.09
N ASP A 210 0.24 -28.31 7.63
CA ASP A 210 -0.43 -29.09 6.58
C ASP A 210 -1.37 -30.17 7.15
N SER A 211 -2.02 -30.92 6.26
CA SER A 211 -2.91 -32.04 6.62
C SER A 211 -2.19 -33.19 7.36
N LYS A 212 -0.86 -33.27 7.24
CA LYS A 212 0.00 -34.26 7.92
C LYS A 212 0.60 -33.71 9.22
N LYS A 213 0.14 -32.55 9.70
CA LYS A 213 0.65 -31.86 10.91
C LYS A 213 2.13 -31.48 10.83
N ARG A 214 2.67 -31.32 9.61
CA ARG A 214 4.01 -30.77 9.40
C ARG A 214 3.93 -29.25 9.46
N TYR A 215 4.88 -28.64 10.15
CA TYR A 215 4.92 -27.19 10.33
C TYR A 215 5.81 -26.53 9.28
N LEU A 216 5.38 -25.34 8.85
CA LEU A 216 6.17 -24.42 8.03
C LEU A 216 6.24 -23.09 8.77
N ASP A 217 7.45 -22.63 9.02
CA ASP A 217 7.70 -21.31 9.59
C ASP A 217 7.78 -20.28 8.46
N MET A 218 7.02 -19.21 8.62
CA MET A 218 6.77 -18.18 7.64
C MET A 218 6.94 -16.80 8.28
N TYR A 219 7.17 -15.79 7.46
CA TYR A 219 7.38 -14.43 7.93
C TYR A 219 6.53 -13.45 7.12
N CYS A 220 6.03 -12.43 7.80
CA CYS A 220 5.38 -11.30 7.16
C CYS A 220 6.13 -10.04 7.54
N SER A 221 6.64 -9.32 6.55
CA SER A 221 7.19 -7.98 6.73
C SER A 221 6.05 -6.97 6.70
N LEU A 222 5.94 -6.19 7.76
CA LEU A 222 5.07 -5.03 7.86
C LEU A 222 5.87 -3.80 7.47
N SER A 223 5.37 -3.01 6.52
CA SER A 223 5.95 -1.72 6.16
C SER A 223 4.88 -0.66 6.09
N ILE A 224 5.19 0.54 6.59
CA ILE A 224 4.29 1.69 6.57
C ILE A 224 4.81 2.68 5.53
N GLY A 225 4.02 2.85 4.47
CA GLY A 225 4.29 3.81 3.42
C GLY A 225 4.18 5.24 3.92
N SER A 226 4.79 6.16 3.18
CA SER A 226 4.79 7.59 3.48
C SER A 226 3.40 8.22 3.62
N SER A 227 2.39 7.63 2.98
CA SER A 227 0.98 8.02 3.05
C SER A 227 0.20 7.43 4.23
N GLY A 228 0.85 6.62 5.08
CA GLY A 228 0.17 5.82 6.10
C GLY A 228 -0.44 4.52 5.56
N SER A 229 -0.20 4.20 4.29
CA SER A 229 -0.57 2.90 3.70
C SER A 229 0.22 1.77 4.34
N VAL A 230 -0.44 0.68 4.71
CA VAL A 230 0.18 -0.50 5.29
C VAL A 230 0.42 -1.54 4.19
N LEU A 231 1.64 -2.06 4.11
CA LEU A 231 2.00 -3.18 3.24
C LEU A 231 2.44 -4.38 4.07
N LEU A 232 1.71 -5.48 3.90
CA LEU A 232 2.05 -6.80 4.43
C LEU A 232 2.69 -7.63 3.32
N ALA A 233 3.97 -7.92 3.43
CA ALA A 233 4.70 -8.77 2.48
C ALA A 233 4.99 -10.13 3.10
N LEU A 234 4.42 -11.19 2.55
CA LEU A 234 4.56 -12.56 3.05
C LEU A 234 5.71 -13.27 2.34
N TRP A 235 6.62 -13.87 3.11
CA TRP A 235 7.81 -14.57 2.61
C TRP A 235 8.25 -15.71 3.56
N VAL A 236 9.22 -16.51 3.13
CA VAL A 236 9.86 -17.55 3.94
C VAL A 236 11.34 -17.21 4.05
N SER A 237 11.92 -17.36 5.25
CA SER A 237 13.35 -17.11 5.46
C SER A 237 14.16 -18.36 5.12
N PHE A 238 15.25 -18.19 4.38
CA PHE A 238 16.24 -19.23 4.17
C PHE A 238 17.52 -18.87 4.91
N ALA A 239 17.95 -19.76 5.82
CA ALA A 239 19.27 -19.69 6.42
C ALA A 239 20.22 -20.59 5.62
N PHE A 240 21.18 -19.99 4.92
CA PHE A 240 22.32 -20.74 4.38
C PHE A 240 23.43 -20.76 5.43
N ILE A 241 23.71 -21.92 6.00
CA ILE A 241 24.90 -22.12 6.86
C ILE A 241 26.06 -22.44 5.94
N ASN A 242 26.98 -21.51 5.76
CA ASN A 242 28.23 -21.76 5.07
C ASN A 242 29.19 -22.43 6.07
N LEU A 243 29.61 -23.68 5.82
CA LEU A 243 30.35 -24.51 6.78
C LEU A 243 31.76 -24.00 7.12
N ILE A 244 32.21 -22.89 6.50
CA ILE A 244 33.58 -22.35 6.60
C ILE A 244 33.61 -21.02 7.36
N SER A 245 32.46 -20.38 7.61
CA SER A 245 32.41 -19.14 8.38
C SER A 245 31.13 -19.08 9.21
N THR A 246 31.27 -18.88 10.52
CA THR A 246 30.20 -18.78 11.53
C THR A 246 29.37 -17.51 11.34
N VAL A 247 28.86 -17.28 10.13
CA VAL A 247 28.03 -16.14 9.76
C VAL A 247 26.71 -16.72 9.24
N LEU A 248 25.67 -16.61 10.05
CA LEU A 248 24.31 -16.87 9.61
C LEU A 248 23.89 -15.70 8.71
N VAL A 249 23.83 -15.95 7.40
CA VAL A 249 23.21 -15.00 6.47
C VAL A 249 21.75 -15.40 6.32
N GLU A 250 20.86 -14.69 7.03
CA GLU A 250 19.43 -14.75 6.76
C GLU A 250 19.15 -14.05 5.43
N LEU A 251 18.89 -14.81 4.37
CA LEU A 251 18.43 -14.23 3.12
C LEU A 251 16.90 -14.16 3.14
N GLN A 252 16.36 -12.95 2.97
CA GLN A 252 15.00 -12.74 2.52
C GLN A 252 14.92 -13.23 1.07
N VAL A 253 14.49 -14.48 0.86
CA VAL A 253 14.40 -15.03 -0.49
C VAL A 253 12.93 -14.96 -0.94
N PRO A 254 12.61 -14.20 -2.00
CA PRO A 254 11.27 -14.20 -2.60
C PRO A 254 11.02 -15.44 -3.49
N TYR A 255 11.87 -16.47 -3.39
CA TYR A 255 11.86 -17.64 -4.27
C TYR A 255 12.14 -18.90 -3.47
N TRP A 256 11.45 -19.99 -3.81
CA TRP A 256 11.68 -21.31 -3.23
C TRP A 256 12.49 -22.15 -4.22
N ILE A 257 13.30 -23.07 -3.70
CA ILE A 257 13.82 -24.16 -4.52
C ILE A 257 12.78 -25.27 -4.47
N VAL A 258 11.93 -25.36 -5.49
CA VAL A 258 10.92 -26.41 -5.61
C VAL A 258 11.43 -27.54 -6.50
N ASN A 259 11.02 -28.77 -6.22
CA ASN A 259 11.23 -29.87 -7.15
C ASN A 259 10.32 -29.71 -8.39
N LYS A 260 10.46 -30.61 -9.39
CA LYS A 260 9.62 -30.61 -10.61
C LYS A 260 8.11 -30.69 -10.34
N SER A 261 7.69 -31.06 -9.14
CA SER A 261 6.29 -31.17 -8.71
C SER A 261 5.79 -29.96 -7.92
N GLY A 262 6.56 -28.85 -7.89
CA GLY A 262 6.22 -27.64 -7.13
C GLY A 262 6.32 -27.83 -5.61
N ILE A 263 6.91 -28.94 -5.16
CA ILE A 263 7.08 -29.21 -3.73
C ILE A 263 8.36 -28.51 -3.27
N PRO A 264 8.26 -27.69 -2.23
CA PRO A 264 9.42 -27.13 -1.53
C PRO A 264 10.46 -28.18 -1.20
N LEU A 265 11.72 -27.97 -1.61
CA LEU A 265 12.80 -28.88 -1.25
C LEU A 265 13.10 -28.73 0.25
N ILE A 266 12.72 -29.74 1.01
CA ILE A 266 13.19 -29.94 2.38
C ILE A 266 14.62 -30.48 2.28
N ILE A 267 15.60 -29.61 2.49
CA ILE A 267 17.01 -30.00 2.45
C ILE A 267 17.39 -30.50 3.85
N LYS A 268 17.63 -31.81 3.95
CA LYS A 268 18.27 -32.38 5.14
C LYS A 268 19.77 -32.14 5.02
N GLN A 269 20.34 -31.39 5.97
CA GLN A 269 21.78 -31.21 6.04
C GLN A 269 22.41 -32.55 6.48
N GLU A 270 23.45 -33.02 5.78
CA GLU A 270 24.22 -34.15 6.29
C GLU A 270 24.83 -33.79 7.65
N ALA A 271 24.78 -34.74 8.59
CA ALA A 271 25.29 -34.64 9.97
C ALA A 271 24.49 -33.79 10.99
N THR A 272 23.27 -33.33 10.69
CA THR A 272 22.37 -32.75 11.72
C THR A 272 21.01 -33.46 11.78
N ASN A 273 20.44 -33.57 12.99
CA ASN A 273 19.09 -34.12 13.22
C ASN A 273 17.97 -33.11 12.90
N GLY A 274 18.33 -31.88 12.51
CA GLY A 274 17.39 -30.82 12.19
C GLY A 274 16.85 -30.97 10.77
N ILE A 275 15.52 -30.99 10.63
CA ILE A 275 14.86 -30.86 9.34
C ILE A 275 14.56 -29.37 9.16
N ALA A 276 15.17 -28.73 8.17
CA ALA A 276 14.78 -27.40 7.71
C ALA A 276 13.91 -27.56 6.47
N ALA A 277 12.69 -27.03 6.52
CA ALA A 277 11.85 -26.90 5.33
C ALA A 277 12.27 -25.61 4.60
N GLY A 278 12.71 -25.76 3.35
CA GLY A 278 12.77 -24.66 2.39
C GLY A 278 11.46 -24.52 1.65
#